data_AF-A0A951U9M0-F1
#
_entry.id   AF-A0A951U9M0-F1
#
_cell.length_a   1.000
_cell.length_b   1.000
_cell.length_c   1.000
_cell.angle_alpha   90.00
_cell.angle_beta   90.00
_cell.angle_gamma   90.00
#
_symmetry.space_group_name_H-M   'P 1'
#
loop_
_entity.id
_entity.type
_entity.pdbx_description
1 polymer ?
#
loop_
_entity_poly.entity_id
_entity_poly.type
_entity_poly.pdbx_seq_one_letter_code
_entity_poly.pdbx_strand_id
1 'polypeptide(L)' 'MRFLLDTNICIYIIKQKPAKVFEKFQMLNPSEVGVSSITVAELEYGAYKSQWVE' A
#
# COMPACT_ATOMS: atom_id res chain seq x y z
N MET A 1 -11.34 4.54 -12.12
CA MET A 1 -10.40 4.83 -11.02
C MET A 1 -11.00 5.90 -10.11
N ARG A 2 -11.29 5.54 -8.85
CA ARG A 2 -11.98 6.40 -7.87
C ARG A 2 -11.10 6.75 -6.68
N PHE A 3 -10.13 5.89 -6.36
CA PHE A 3 -9.18 6.05 -5.27
C PHE A 3 -7.76 5.88 -5.80
N LEU A 4 -6.85 6.75 -5.38
CA LEU A 4 -5.41 6.61 -5.60
C LEU A 4 -4.77 6.40 -4.22
N LEU A 5 -4.10 5.27 -4.02
CA LEU A 5 -3.49 4.95 -2.74
C LEU A 5 -2.16 5.69 -2.57
N ASP A 6 -1.92 6.22 -1.38
CA ASP A 6 -0.61 6.70 -0.97
C ASP A 6 0.24 5.55 -0.40
N THR A 7 1.52 5.82 -0.26
CA THR A 7 2.53 4.90 0.26
C THR A 7 2.20 4.41 1.67
N ASN A 8 1.70 5.27 2.56
CA ASN A 8 1.32 4.87 3.92
C ASN A 8 0.11 3.93 3.93
N ILE A 9 -0.94 4.23 3.16
CA ILE A 9 -2.10 3.34 3.05
C ILE A 9 -1.68 1.99 2.46
N CYS A 10 -0.82 1.96 1.44
CA CYS A 10 -0.26 0.71 0.93
C CYS A 10 0.50 -0.05 2.02
N ILE A 11 1.34 0.61 2.81
CA ILE A 11 2.04 -0.02 3.95
C ILE A 11 1.07 -0.57 4.99
N TYR A 12 0.00 0.15 5.32
CA TYR A 12 -1.01 -0.30 6.29
C TYR A 12 -1.78 -1.52 5.79
N ILE A 13 -2.10 -1.57 4.49
CA ILE A 13 -2.73 -2.74 3.85
C ILE A 13 -1.77 -3.93 3.89
N ILE A 14 -0.50 -3.74 3.49
CA ILE A 14 0.53 -4.79 3.48
C ILE A 14 0.77 -5.34 4.89
N LYS A 15 0.84 -4.47 5.91
CA LYS A 15 1.03 -4.85 7.32
C LYS A 15 -0.27 -5.29 8.01
N GLN A 16 -1.41 -5.22 7.32
CA GLN A 16 -2.76 -5.48 7.86
C GLN A 16 -3.06 -4.72 9.16
N LYS A 17 -2.48 -3.52 9.32
CA LYS A 17 -2.58 -2.71 10.52
C LYS A 17 -2.77 -1.23 10.18
N PRO A 18 -3.86 -0.59 10.65
CA PRO A 18 -4.97 -1.17 11.43
C PRO A 18 -5.92 -2.03 10.57
N ALA A 19 -6.50 -3.09 11.14
CA ALA A 19 -7.34 -4.08 10.42
C ALA A 19 -8.48 -3.43 9.61
N LYS A 20 -9.08 -2.36 10.14
CA LYS A 20 -10.15 -1.59 9.48
C LYS A 20 -9.75 -1.07 8.08
N VAL A 21 -8.48 -0.72 7.87
CA VAL A 21 -8.00 -0.24 6.55
C VAL A 21 -7.96 -1.40 5.56
N PHE A 22 -7.46 -2.56 6.00
CA PHE A 22 -7.42 -3.76 5.19
C PHE A 22 -8.83 -4.27 4.84
N GLU A 23 -9.75 -4.30 5.82
CA GLU A 23 -11.15 -4.66 5.59
C GLU A 23 -11.82 -3.74 4.58
N LYS A 24 -11.61 -2.42 4.71
CA LYS A 24 -12.16 -1.45 3.74
C LYS A 24 -11.58 -1.66 2.35
N PHE A 25 -10.28 -1.96 2.24
CA PHE A 25 -9.63 -2.25 0.96
C PHE A 25 -10.22 -3.51 0.31
N GLN A 26 -10.48 -4.57 1.07
CA GLN A 26 -11.11 -5.81 0.59
C GLN A 26 -12.54 -5.62 0.04
N MET A 27 -13.25 -4.56 0.46
CA MET A 27 -14.58 -4.23 -0.05
C MET A 27 -14.55 -3.42 -1.34
N LEU A 28 -13.39 -2.89 -1.76
CA LEU A 28 -13.26 -2.07 -2.97
C LEU A 28 -13.06 -2.94 -4.21
N ASN A 29 -13.64 -2.54 -5.34
CA ASN A 29 -13.33 -3.17 -6.61
C ASN A 29 -11.91 -2.80 -7.06
N PRO A 30 -11.10 -3.75 -7.56
CA PRO A 30 -9.76 -3.45 -8.07
C PRO A 30 -9.74 -2.34 -9.13
N SER A 31 -10.76 -2.27 -10.00
CA SER A 31 -10.89 -1.23 -11.03
C SER A 31 -11.13 0.19 -10.48
N GLU A 32 -11.52 0.30 -9.22
CA GLU A 32 -11.73 1.57 -8.52
C GLU A 32 -10.46 2.08 -7.83
N VAL A 33 -9.43 1.25 -7.69
CA VAL A 33 -8.22 1.57 -6.93
C VAL A 33 -7.01 1.62 -7.87
N GLY A 34 -6.25 2.70 -7.78
CA GLY A 34 -4.97 2.85 -8.46
C GLY A 34 -3.85 3.11 -7.47
N VAL A 35 -2.61 2.89 -7.91
CA VAL A 35 -1.38 3.25 -7.20
C VAL A 35 -0.49 3.99 -8.20
N SER A 36 0.16 5.07 -7.75
CA SER A 36 1.12 5.79 -8.59
C SER A 36 2.41 4.97 -8.75
N SER A 37 3.04 5.03 -9.92
CA SER A 37 4.37 4.45 -10.12
C SER A 37 5.42 4.99 -9.15
N ILE A 38 5.26 6.23 -8.66
CA ILE A 38 6.13 6.82 -7.62
C ILE A 38 5.96 6.07 -6.29
N THR A 39 4.71 5.84 -5.88
CA THR A 39 4.40 5.06 -4.67
C THR A 39 4.94 3.64 -4.76
N VAL A 40 4.89 3.01 -5.94
CA VAL A 40 5.50 1.69 -6.16
C VAL A 40 7.01 1.75 -5.93
N ALA A 41 7.71 2.73 -6.51
CA ALA A 41 9.16 2.89 -6.33
C ALA A 41 9.55 3.14 -4.86
N GLU A 42 8.77 3.94 -4.12
CA GLU A 42 8.98 4.16 -2.68
C GLU A 42 8.82 2.88 -1.86
N LEU A 43 7.81 2.06 -2.18
CA LEU A 43 7.59 0.77 -1.52
C LEU A 43 8.71 -0.22 -1.81
N GLU A 44 9.17 -0.33 -3.06
CA GLU A 44 10.29 -1.18 -3.45
C GLU A 44 11.58 -0.76 -2.74
N TYR A 45 11.88 0.55 -2.73
CA TYR A 45 13.03 1.08 -2.02
C TYR A 45 12.96 0.81 -0.51
N GLY A 46 11.79 1.03 0.10
CA GLY A 46 11.55 0.72 1.50
C GLY A 46 11.73 -0.76 1.83
N ALA A 47 11.23 -1.65 0.97
CA ALA A 47 11.39 -3.10 1.12
C ALA A 47 12.87 -3.52 1.02
N TYR A 48 13.58 -3.03 -0.01
CA TYR A 48 15.02 -3.28 -0.18
C TYR A 48 15.81 -2.85 1.05
N LYS A 49 15.56 -1.65 1.59
CA LYS A 49 16.25 -1.14 2.78
C LYS A 49 15.86 -1.90 4.06
N SER A 50 14.64 -2.42 4.14
CA SER A 50 14.16 -3.13 5.34
C SER A 50 14.80 -4.52 5.54
N GLN A 51 15.34 -5.12 4.46
CA GLN A 51 16.16 -6.33 4.56
C GLN A 51 17.59 -6.05 5.06
N TRP A 52 18.01 -4.79 5.12
CA TRP A 52 19.19 -4.36 5.86
C TRP A 52 18.78 -4.12 7.33
N VAL A 53 18.51 -5.22 8.04
CA VAL A 53 18.64 -5.23 9.49
C VAL A 53 20.14 -5.40 9.75
N GLU A 54 20.80 -4.27 10.03
CA GLU A 54 22.16 -4.25 10.61
C GLU A 54 22.12 -4.75 12.07
#